data_AF-A0A679G4D4-F1
#
_entry.id   AF-A0A679G4D4-F1
#
_cell.length_a   1.000
_cell.length_b   1.000
_cell.length_c   1.000
_cell.angle_alpha   90.00
_cell.angle_beta   90.00
_cell.angle_gamma   90.00
#
_symmetry.space_group_name_H-M   'P 1'
#
loop_
_entity.id
_entity.type
_entity.pdbx_description
1 polymer ?
#
loop_
_entity_poly.entity_id
_entity_poly.type
_entity_poly.pdbx_seq_one_letter_code
_entity_poly.pdbx_strand_id
1 'polypeptide(L)'
;MDFEKEHQFDPNYLYYLQLPNNQRKRLDLEDLYRLMRNPKNSLPDVIGQKTWVSNYILTFWMPIMKPGPFAVYMQIAKMAYGSKTYAFPSVPYLSMLLGVGERTVREYINRLVELGFLVVVERFDANTNSQLTNLYFLSSTIPILPKVYYEQLPPRLQQEHDRFMNMIEFRYMFEEKQG
;
A
#
# COMPACT_ATOMS: atom_id res chain seq x y z
N MET A 1 19.17 -0.04 -21.87
CA MET A 1 18.87 -1.39 -21.36
C MET A 1 17.60 -1.81 -22.06
N ASP A 2 17.69 -2.75 -23.00
CA ASP A 2 16.56 -3.11 -23.87
C ASP A 2 15.47 -3.79 -23.03
N PHE A 3 14.34 -3.10 -22.84
CA PHE A 3 13.15 -3.62 -22.13
C PHE A 3 12.67 -4.97 -22.70
N GLU A 4 13.01 -5.27 -23.95
CA GLU A 4 12.61 -6.50 -24.66
C GLU A 4 13.43 -7.74 -24.27
N LYS A 5 14.58 -7.60 -23.60
CA LYS A 5 15.44 -8.77 -23.30
C LYS A 5 15.12 -9.48 -21.97
N GLU A 6 14.41 -8.85 -21.04
CA GLU A 6 14.13 -9.43 -19.71
C GLU A 6 12.80 -10.20 -19.61
N HIS A 7 11.90 -10.09 -20.58
CA HIS A 7 10.54 -10.63 -20.49
C HIS A 7 10.15 -11.47 -21.72
N GLN A 8 10.95 -12.50 -22.03
CA GLN A 8 10.57 -13.47 -23.06
C GLN A 8 9.68 -14.56 -22.45
N PHE A 9 8.50 -14.77 -23.05
CA PHE A 9 7.66 -15.92 -22.72
C PHE A 9 8.30 -17.20 -23.28
N ASP A 10 8.33 -18.26 -22.46
CA ASP A 10 8.90 -19.54 -22.84
C ASP A 10 8.00 -20.22 -23.88
N PRO A 11 8.49 -20.50 -25.11
CA PRO A 11 7.71 -21.15 -26.15
C PRO A 11 7.25 -22.57 -25.77
N ASN A 12 7.87 -23.19 -24.76
CA ASN A 12 7.51 -24.53 -24.29
C ASN A 12 6.35 -24.52 -23.30
N TYR A 13 5.89 -23.35 -22.85
CA TYR A 13 4.78 -23.25 -21.90
C TYR A 13 3.44 -23.09 -22.61
N LEU A 14 2.40 -23.67 -22.01
CA LEU A 14 1.02 -23.48 -22.45
C LEU A 14 0.38 -22.32 -21.70
N TYR A 15 -0.02 -21.29 -22.43
CA TYR A 15 -0.63 -20.09 -21.85
C TYR A 15 -2.15 -20.10 -22.04
N TYR A 16 -2.86 -19.77 -20.96
CA TYR A 16 -4.32 -19.67 -20.96
C TYR A 16 -4.76 -18.35 -20.33
N LEU A 17 -5.57 -17.59 -21.05
CA LEU A 17 -6.32 -16.47 -20.50
C LEU A 17 -7.51 -17.01 -19.71
N GLN A 18 -7.55 -16.67 -18.42
CA GLN A 18 -8.73 -16.93 -17.59
C GLN A 18 -9.81 -15.88 -17.91
N LEU A 19 -10.99 -16.37 -18.24
CA LEU A 19 -12.19 -15.58 -18.48
C LEU A 19 -13.15 -15.74 -17.28
N PRO A 20 -14.19 -14.89 -17.14
CA PRO A 20 -15.23 -15.06 -16.13
C PRO A 20 -15.83 -16.47 -16.14
N ASN A 21 -16.38 -16.91 -15.00
CA ASN A 21 -16.97 -18.24 -14.82
C ASN A 21 -15.98 -19.41 -15.06
N ASN A 22 -14.71 -19.20 -14.74
CA ASN A 22 -13.63 -20.20 -14.87
C ASN A 22 -13.40 -20.70 -16.31
N GLN A 23 -13.91 -20.00 -17.31
CA GLN A 23 -13.62 -20.30 -18.71
C GLN A 23 -12.16 -19.98 -19.02
N ARG A 24 -11.59 -20.67 -20.00
CA ARG A 24 -10.19 -20.49 -20.41
C ARG A 24 -10.08 -20.40 -21.92
N LYS A 25 -9.32 -19.42 -22.41
CA LYS A 25 -8.93 -19.31 -23.81
C LYS A 25 -7.43 -19.55 -23.92
N ARG A 26 -7.00 -20.49 -24.76
CA ARG A 26 -5.58 -20.69 -25.05
C ARG A 26 -5.03 -19.46 -25.79
N LEU A 27 -3.84 -19.01 -25.41
CA LEU A 27 -3.11 -17.93 -26.06
C LEU A 27 -1.87 -18.48 -26.75
N ASP A 28 -1.52 -17.90 -27.89
CA ASP A 28 -0.18 -18.05 -28.46
C ASP A 28 0.76 -16.91 -28.01
N LEU A 29 2.02 -16.96 -28.42
CA LEU A 29 3.01 -15.94 -28.04
C LEU A 29 2.66 -14.55 -28.59
N GLU A 30 2.04 -14.47 -29.77
CA GLU A 30 1.66 -13.19 -30.38
C GLU A 30 0.53 -12.53 -29.58
N ASP A 31 -0.45 -13.31 -29.14
CA ASP A 31 -1.50 -12.87 -28.22
C ASP A 31 -0.92 -12.32 -26.91
N LEU A 32 0.11 -12.95 -26.34
CA LEU A 32 0.78 -12.48 -25.11
C LEU A 32 1.47 -11.13 -25.31
N TYR A 33 2.25 -10.98 -26.39
CA TYR A 33 2.91 -9.71 -26.69
C TYR A 33 1.92 -8.58 -27.01
N ARG A 34 0.77 -8.91 -27.62
CA ARG A 34 -0.32 -7.94 -27.82
C ARG A 34 -0.96 -7.50 -26.50
N LEU A 35 -1.16 -8.43 -25.55
CA LEU A 35 -1.69 -8.10 -24.21
C LEU A 35 -0.75 -7.20 -23.42
N MET A 36 0.57 -7.42 -23.50
CA MET A 36 1.56 -6.52 -22.90
C MET A 36 1.48 -5.09 -23.42
N ARG A 37 1.11 -4.94 -24.70
CA ARG A 37 1.19 -3.66 -25.43
C ARG A 37 -0.11 -2.87 -25.43
N ASN A 38 -1.13 -3.22 -24.65
CA ASN A 38 -2.48 -2.64 -24.78
C ASN A 38 -2.51 -1.09 -24.61
N PRO A 39 -2.59 -0.30 -25.70
CA PRO A 39 -2.53 1.16 -25.66
C PRO A 39 -3.91 1.82 -25.57
N LYS A 40 -5.00 1.05 -25.80
CA LYS A 40 -6.35 1.60 -25.96
C LYS A 40 -7.10 1.80 -24.64
N ASN A 41 -6.66 1.12 -23.58
CA ASN A 41 -7.23 1.20 -22.22
C ASN A 41 -6.18 1.55 -21.16
N SER A 42 -5.02 2.07 -21.55
CA SER A 42 -3.95 2.48 -20.64
C SER A 42 -3.99 3.99 -20.43
N LEU A 43 -4.05 4.39 -19.16
CA LEU A 43 -3.77 5.78 -18.80
C LEU A 43 -2.26 6.01 -18.98
N PRO A 44 -1.85 7.10 -19.65
CA PRO A 44 -0.44 7.45 -19.69
C PRO A 44 0.04 7.66 -18.25
N ASP A 45 1.24 7.16 -17.95
CA ASP A 45 1.84 7.37 -16.65
C ASP A 45 2.13 8.87 -16.48
N VAL A 46 1.42 9.52 -15.55
CA VAL A 46 1.60 10.95 -15.28
C VAL A 46 2.60 11.10 -14.15
N ILE A 47 3.80 11.60 -14.47
CA ILE A 47 4.87 11.87 -13.51
C ILE A 47 4.30 12.74 -12.37
N GLY A 48 4.52 12.31 -11.13
CA GLY A 48 4.05 12.99 -9.92
C GLY A 48 2.65 12.57 -9.44
N GLN A 49 1.87 11.79 -10.20
CA GLN A 49 0.57 11.25 -9.75
C GLN A 49 0.70 9.83 -9.21
N LYS A 50 1.67 9.61 -8.32
CA LYS A 50 1.94 8.32 -7.70
C LYS A 50 2.07 8.45 -6.19
N THR A 51 1.61 7.42 -5.50
CA THR A 51 1.79 7.28 -4.06
C THR A 51 2.69 6.08 -3.83
N TRP A 52 3.89 6.33 -3.32
CA TRP A 52 4.84 5.29 -2.96
C TRP A 52 4.54 4.78 -1.56
N VAL A 53 4.79 3.50 -1.34
CA VAL A 53 4.64 2.85 -0.04
C VAL A 53 5.87 1.99 0.22
N SER A 54 6.30 1.92 1.47
CA SER A 54 7.44 1.11 1.85
C SER A 54 7.15 -0.38 1.66
N ASN A 55 8.13 -1.09 1.09
CA ASN A 55 8.09 -2.55 1.00
C ASN A 55 7.99 -3.20 2.38
N TYR A 56 8.52 -2.57 3.44
CA TYR A 56 8.36 -3.08 4.81
C TYR A 56 6.89 -3.10 5.24
N ILE A 57 6.13 -2.05 4.89
CA ILE A 57 4.70 -2.00 5.15
C ILE A 57 3.97 -3.08 4.35
N LEU A 58 4.24 -3.14 3.04
CA LEU A 58 3.60 -4.10 2.15
C LEU A 58 3.87 -5.56 2.51
N THR A 59 5.07 -5.88 2.99
CA THR A 59 5.46 -7.26 3.29
C THR A 59 5.09 -7.67 4.71
N PHE A 60 5.41 -6.85 5.72
CA PHE A 60 5.34 -7.27 7.12
C PHE A 60 4.15 -6.68 7.88
N TRP A 61 3.75 -5.45 7.57
CA TRP A 61 2.56 -4.86 8.20
C TRP A 61 1.27 -5.32 7.54
N MET A 62 1.25 -5.59 6.23
CA MET A 62 0.05 -5.95 5.50
C MET A 62 -0.74 -7.15 6.12
N PRO A 63 -0.10 -8.26 6.53
CA PRO A 63 -0.81 -9.37 7.17
C PRO A 63 -1.51 -8.99 8.49
N ILE A 64 -0.99 -7.97 9.19
CA ILE A 64 -1.45 -7.50 10.50
C ILE A 64 -2.49 -6.38 10.36
N MET A 65 -2.24 -5.45 9.44
CA MET A 65 -3.05 -4.27 9.14
C MET A 65 -4.35 -4.65 8.43
N LYS A 66 -4.33 -5.69 7.59
CA LYS A 66 -5.43 -6.13 6.71
C LYS A 66 -5.77 -5.15 5.57
N PRO A 67 -6.34 -5.66 4.45
CA PRO A 67 -6.53 -4.86 3.23
C PRO A 67 -7.35 -3.58 3.41
N GLY A 68 -8.38 -3.62 4.25
CA GLY A 68 -9.28 -2.48 4.49
C GLY A 68 -8.57 -1.26 5.11
N PRO A 69 -7.96 -1.39 6.30
CA PRO A 69 -7.16 -0.32 6.89
C PRO A 69 -6.02 0.15 5.98
N PHE A 70 -5.36 -0.75 5.28
CA PHE A 70 -4.33 -0.38 4.29
C PHE A 70 -4.88 0.50 3.17
N ALA A 71 -6.09 0.21 2.66
CA ALA A 71 -6.72 1.03 1.64
C ALA A 71 -7.03 2.45 2.14
N VAL A 72 -7.50 2.60 3.40
CA VAL A 72 -7.67 3.92 4.04
C VAL A 72 -6.33 4.66 4.14
N TYR A 73 -5.29 3.98 4.63
CA TYR A 73 -3.94 4.54 4.74
C TYR A 73 -3.44 5.07 3.39
N MET A 74 -3.60 4.31 2.32
CA MET A 74 -3.20 4.73 0.97
C MET A 74 -4.00 5.93 0.46
N GLN A 75 -5.31 6.00 0.71
CA GLN A 75 -6.11 7.17 0.33
C GLN A 75 -5.67 8.44 1.07
N ILE A 76 -5.36 8.32 2.37
CA ILE A 76 -4.85 9.44 3.18
C ILE A 76 -3.45 9.84 2.69
N ALA A 77 -2.54 8.88 2.47
CA ALA A 77 -1.19 9.10 1.93
C ALA A 77 -1.21 9.81 0.57
N LYS A 78 -2.13 9.40 -0.32
CA LYS A 78 -2.34 10.07 -1.61
C LYS A 78 -2.77 11.53 -1.45
N MET A 79 -3.61 11.83 -0.47
CA MET A 79 -4.14 13.19 -0.23
C MET A 79 -3.16 14.08 0.53
N ALA A 80 -2.26 13.50 1.32
CA ALA A 80 -1.13 14.17 1.95
C ALA A 80 0.03 14.36 0.94
N TYR A 81 -0.25 14.92 -0.24
CA TYR A 81 0.73 15.09 -1.31
C TYR A 81 1.79 16.16 -1.00
N GLY A 82 3.00 15.97 -1.54
CA GLY A 82 4.12 16.91 -1.41
C GLY A 82 4.83 16.78 -0.07
N SER A 83 5.03 17.90 0.62
CA SER A 83 5.65 17.95 1.96
C SER A 83 4.63 17.86 3.11
N LYS A 84 3.35 17.60 2.80
CA LYS A 84 2.30 17.51 3.81
C LYS A 84 2.36 16.16 4.51
N THR A 85 2.29 16.19 5.84
CA THR A 85 2.20 14.98 6.68
C THR A 85 0.77 14.67 7.12
N TYR A 86 -0.23 15.42 6.63
CA TYR A 86 -1.62 15.26 7.01
C TYR A 86 -2.60 15.50 5.86
N ALA A 87 -3.80 14.93 6.00
CA ALA A 87 -4.95 15.18 5.16
C ALA A 87 -6.24 15.28 6.01
N PHE A 88 -7.33 15.74 5.41
CA PHE A 88 -8.63 15.88 6.10
C PHE A 88 -9.82 15.42 5.25
N PRO A 89 -9.77 14.23 4.61
CA PRO A 89 -10.94 13.69 3.92
C PRO A 89 -12.07 13.41 4.91
N SER A 90 -13.31 13.67 4.52
CA SER A 90 -14.46 13.27 5.32
C SER A 90 -14.64 11.74 5.28
N VAL A 91 -15.20 11.17 6.35
CA VAL A 91 -15.55 9.74 6.39
C VAL A 91 -16.49 9.34 5.23
N PRO A 92 -17.52 10.14 4.86
CA PRO A 92 -18.33 9.88 3.67
C PRO A 92 -17.52 9.83 2.37
N TYR A 93 -16.51 10.69 2.21
CA TYR A 93 -15.67 10.69 1.01
C TYR A 93 -14.78 9.45 0.95
N LEU A 94 -14.18 9.04 2.07
CA LEU A 94 -13.43 7.78 2.16
C LEU A 94 -14.32 6.56 1.89
N SER A 95 -15.54 6.55 2.42
CA SER A 95 -16.57 5.53 2.18
C SER A 95 -16.85 5.38 0.68
N MET A 96 -17.10 6.49 -0.02
CA MET A 96 -17.31 6.52 -1.46
C MET A 96 -16.09 6.01 -2.24
N LEU A 97 -14.87 6.43 -1.88
CA LEU A 97 -13.65 5.99 -2.57
C LEU A 97 -13.34 4.51 -2.38
N LEU A 98 -13.74 3.92 -1.25
CA LEU A 98 -13.45 2.54 -0.90
C LEU A 98 -14.59 1.58 -1.22
N GLY A 99 -15.80 2.08 -1.49
CA GLY A 99 -16.99 1.26 -1.73
C GLY A 99 -17.46 0.47 -0.50
N VAL A 100 -17.21 1.00 0.71
CA VAL A 100 -17.61 0.37 1.99
C VAL A 100 -18.36 1.37 2.86
N GLY A 101 -19.17 0.89 3.81
CA GLY A 101 -19.96 1.76 4.68
C GLY A 101 -19.09 2.65 5.60
N GLU A 102 -19.60 3.81 5.98
CA GLU A 102 -18.90 4.77 6.85
C GLU A 102 -18.46 4.18 8.20
N ARG A 103 -19.27 3.29 8.77
CA ARG A 103 -18.90 2.55 9.99
C ARG A 103 -17.61 1.76 9.80
N THR A 104 -17.51 1.02 8.69
CA THR A 104 -16.34 0.22 8.34
C THR A 104 -15.11 1.12 8.13
N VAL A 105 -15.28 2.29 7.50
CA VAL A 105 -14.20 3.29 7.40
C VAL A 105 -13.71 3.73 8.77
N ARG A 106 -14.61 3.99 9.72
CA ARG A 106 -14.23 4.37 11.10
C ARG A 106 -13.49 3.24 11.81
N GLU A 107 -13.94 1.99 11.66
CA GLU A 107 -13.24 0.81 12.18
C GLU A 107 -11.82 0.70 11.58
N TYR A 108 -11.67 0.95 10.28
CA TYR A 108 -10.37 0.95 9.60
C TYR A 108 -9.46 2.09 10.08
N ILE A 109 -9.99 3.30 10.27
CA ILE A 109 -9.24 4.43 10.84
C ILE A 109 -8.76 4.08 12.25
N ASN A 110 -9.63 3.57 13.11
CA ASN A 110 -9.27 3.17 14.48
C ASN A 110 -8.16 2.13 14.47
N ARG A 111 -8.23 1.16 13.55
CA ARG A 111 -7.17 0.16 13.40
C ARG A 111 -5.83 0.79 13.02
N LEU A 112 -5.81 1.80 12.14
CA LEU A 112 -4.58 2.52 11.80
C LEU A 112 -4.00 3.30 12.98
N VAL A 113 -4.87 3.88 13.83
CA VAL A 113 -4.47 4.56 15.06
C VAL A 113 -3.84 3.58 16.05
N GLU A 114 -4.49 2.43 16.29
CA GLU A 114 -3.95 1.37 17.16
C GLU A 114 -2.58 0.85 16.72
N LEU A 115 -2.35 0.78 15.40
CA LEU A 115 -1.09 0.33 14.82
C LEU A 115 -0.03 1.44 14.72
N GLY A 116 -0.36 2.68 15.11
CA GLY A 116 0.56 3.82 15.07
C GLY A 116 0.84 4.39 13.68
N PHE A 117 0.02 4.05 12.68
CA PHE A 117 0.16 4.60 11.31
C PHE A 117 -0.53 5.95 11.13
N LEU A 118 -1.45 6.28 12.04
CA LEU A 118 -2.26 7.47 11.96
C LEU A 118 -2.47 8.11 13.32
N VAL A 119 -2.41 9.43 13.36
CA VAL A 119 -2.89 10.24 14.49
C VAL A 119 -4.11 11.02 14.01
N VAL A 120 -5.22 10.90 14.75
CA VAL A 120 -6.48 11.58 14.44
C VAL A 120 -6.64 12.75 15.38
N VAL A 121 -6.84 13.95 14.82
CA VAL A 121 -7.16 15.16 15.58
C VAL A 121 -8.58 15.58 15.23
N GLU A 122 -9.46 15.56 16.23
CA GLU A 122 -10.82 16.05 16.08
C GLU A 122 -10.82 17.58 16.02
N ARG A 123 -11.65 18.14 15.13
CA ARG A 123 -11.79 19.58 14.96
C ARG A 123 -13.20 19.98 15.30
N PHE A 124 -13.34 21.08 16.03
CA PHE A 124 -14.63 21.67 16.38
C PHE A 124 -14.64 23.14 15.95
N ASP A 125 -15.79 23.62 15.49
CA ASP A 125 -16.00 25.04 15.26
C ASP A 125 -16.12 25.76 16.62
N ALA A 126 -15.31 26.80 16.84
CA ALA A 126 -15.22 27.46 18.14
C ALA A 126 -16.48 28.23 18.56
N ASN A 127 -17.33 28.61 17.61
CA ASN A 127 -18.53 29.42 17.88
C ASN A 127 -19.78 28.56 18.07
N THR A 128 -19.88 27.47 17.32
CA THR A 128 -21.05 26.58 17.30
C THR A 128 -20.82 25.27 18.05
N ASN A 129 -19.57 24.98 18.45
CA ASN A 129 -19.14 23.71 19.03
C ASN A 129 -19.49 22.47 18.16
N SER A 130 -19.69 22.68 16.85
CA SER A 130 -20.03 21.61 15.91
C SER A 130 -18.75 20.88 15.44
N GLN A 131 -18.83 19.55 15.33
CA GLN A 131 -17.69 18.75 14.86
C GLN A 131 -17.45 18.98 13.36
N LEU A 132 -16.23 19.37 13.03
CA LEU A 132 -15.70 19.49 11.67
C LEU A 132 -15.00 18.19 11.27
N THR A 133 -14.55 18.12 10.01
CA THR A 133 -13.77 16.96 9.55
C THR A 133 -12.45 16.85 10.29
N ASN A 134 -12.14 15.64 10.76
CA ASN A 134 -10.91 15.34 11.48
C ASN A 134 -9.66 15.58 10.60
N LEU A 135 -8.55 15.91 11.24
CA LEU A 135 -7.23 15.85 10.61
C LEU A 135 -6.64 14.47 10.84
N TYR A 136 -6.04 13.92 9.80
CA TYR A 136 -5.37 12.63 9.80
C TYR A 136 -3.91 12.85 9.49
N PHE A 137 -3.06 12.74 10.51
CA PHE A 137 -1.61 12.83 10.38
C PHE A 137 -1.04 11.45 10.15
N LEU A 138 -0.27 11.29 9.08
CA LEU A 138 0.51 10.09 8.82
C LEU A 138 1.74 10.12 9.71
N SER A 139 2.12 8.96 10.23
CA SER A 139 3.38 8.85 10.97
C SER A 139 4.55 9.26 10.06
N SER A 140 5.46 10.08 10.60
CA SER A 140 6.70 10.48 9.91
C SER A 140 7.72 9.34 9.83
N THR A 141 7.52 8.29 10.63
CA THR A 141 8.35 7.08 10.64
C THR A 141 7.47 5.85 10.48
N ILE A 142 8.05 4.78 9.93
CA ILE A 142 7.38 3.48 9.86
C ILE A 142 7.67 2.76 11.18
N PRO A 143 6.66 2.39 11.97
CA PRO A 143 6.90 1.64 13.19
C PRO A 143 7.53 0.29 12.84
N ILE A 144 8.64 -0.05 13.51
CA ILE A 144 9.19 -1.42 13.46
C ILE A 144 8.11 -2.34 14.03
N LEU A 145 7.89 -3.48 13.37
CA LEU A 145 6.88 -4.44 13.78
C LEU A 145 7.14 -4.92 15.22
N PRO A 146 6.28 -4.57 16.20
CA PRO A 146 6.41 -5.03 17.58
C PRO A 146 6.37 -6.56 17.69
N LYS A 147 7.04 -7.10 18.72
CA LYS A 147 7.13 -8.56 18.95
C LYS A 147 5.78 -9.28 18.90
N VAL A 148 4.75 -8.69 19.53
CA VAL A 148 3.38 -9.25 19.54
C VAL A 148 2.78 -9.43 18.13
N TYR A 149 3.16 -8.59 17.17
CA TYR A 149 2.70 -8.68 15.79
C TYR A 149 3.66 -9.51 14.92
N TYR A 150 4.96 -9.51 15.23
CA TYR A 150 5.93 -10.40 14.59
C TYR A 150 5.58 -11.87 14.81
N GLU A 151 5.20 -12.24 16.04
CA GLU A 151 4.81 -13.62 16.39
C GLU A 151 3.55 -14.10 15.64
N GLN A 152 2.75 -13.18 15.09
CA GLN A 152 1.57 -13.49 14.28
C GLN A 152 1.92 -13.72 12.79
N LEU A 153 3.15 -13.41 12.37
CA LEU A 153 3.58 -13.65 11.00
C LEU A 153 3.77 -15.15 10.72
N PRO A 154 3.47 -15.62 9.50
CA PRO A 154 3.88 -16.94 9.04
C PRO A 154 5.41 -17.13 9.14
N PRO A 155 5.92 -18.35 9.37
CA PRO A 155 7.36 -18.60 9.54
C PRO A 155 8.24 -18.07 8.41
N ARG A 156 7.75 -18.15 7.16
CA ARG A 156 8.46 -17.58 6.01
C ARG A 156 8.65 -16.06 6.13
N LEU A 157 7.61 -15.34 6.53
CA LEU A 157 7.69 -13.88 6.67
C LEU A 157 8.49 -13.46 7.90
N GLN A 158 8.52 -14.27 8.96
CA GLN A 158 9.43 -14.06 10.09
C GLN A 158 10.90 -14.12 9.63
N GLN A 159 11.27 -15.15 8.86
CA GLN A 159 12.64 -15.27 8.31
C GLN A 159 13.00 -14.12 7.35
N GLU A 160 12.05 -13.71 6.50
CA GLU A 160 12.25 -12.56 5.60
C GLU A 160 12.38 -11.24 6.39
N HIS A 161 11.65 -11.09 7.49
CA HIS A 161 11.76 -9.95 8.40
C HIS A 161 13.11 -9.90 9.10
N ASP A 162 13.57 -11.01 9.69
CA ASP A 162 14.86 -11.09 10.36
C ASP A 162 16.01 -10.74 9.40
N ARG A 163 15.94 -11.24 8.15
CA ARG A 163 16.92 -10.88 7.10
C ARG A 163 16.89 -9.39 6.79
N PHE A 164 15.71 -8.80 6.70
CA PHE A 164 15.56 -7.37 6.45
C PHE A 164 16.12 -6.53 7.60
N MET A 165 15.84 -6.90 8.85
CA MET A 165 16.36 -6.21 10.04
C MET A 165 17.89 -6.31 10.13
N ASN A 166 18.45 -7.50 9.92
CA ASN A 166 19.92 -7.70 9.88
C ASN A 166 20.58 -6.85 8.77
N MET A 167 19.95 -6.72 7.60
CA MET A 167 20.46 -5.87 6.52
C MET A 167 20.47 -4.39 6.92
N ILE A 168 19.44 -3.92 7.63
CA ILE A 168 19.37 -2.54 8.13
C ILE A 168 20.44 -2.30 9.20
N GLU A 169 20.56 -3.18 10.18
CA GLU A 169 21.58 -3.07 11.24
C GLU A 169 22.99 -3.03 10.65
N PHE A 170 23.27 -3.90 9.68
CA PHE A 170 24.54 -3.89 8.97
C PHE A 170 24.81 -2.54 8.30
N ARG A 171 23.82 -1.94 7.61
CA ARG A 171 24.00 -0.62 7.00
C ARG A 171 24.32 0.47 8.03
N TYR A 172 23.57 0.54 9.13
CA TYR A 172 23.83 1.50 10.20
C TYR A 172 25.24 1.38 10.77
N MET A 173 25.69 0.16 11.06
CA MET A 173 27.04 -0.10 11.58
C MET A 173 28.17 0.29 10.61
N PHE A 174 27.91 0.31 9.30
CA PHE A 174 28.89 0.74 8.30
C PHE A 174 28.90 2.27 8.13
N GLU A 175 27.75 2.91 8.18
CA GLU A 175 27.63 4.38 8.12
C GLU A 175 28.28 5.04 9.34
N GLU A 176 28.10 4.48 10.55
CA GLU A 176 28.75 4.96 11.78
C GLU A 176 30.29 4.81 11.78
N LYS A 177 30.85 3.90 10.97
CA LYS A 177 32.30 3.72 10.86
C LYS A 177 32.97 4.64 9.84
N GLN A 178 32.19 5.34 9.02
CA GLN A 178 32.69 6.26 7.98
C GLN A 178 32.46 7.75 8.31
N GLY A 179 31.65 8.05 9.33
CA GLY A 179 31.51 9.38 9.92
C GLY A 179 32.47 9.61 11.08
#